data_AF-A0A838HT26-F1
#
_entry.id   AF-A0A838HT26-F1
#
_cell.length_a   1.000
_cell.length_b   1.000
_cell.length_c   1.000
_cell.angle_alpha   90.00
_cell.angle_beta   90.00
_cell.angle_gamma   90.00
#
_symmetry.space_group_name_H-M   'P 1'
#
loop_
_entity.id
_entity.type
_entity.pdbx_description
1 polymer ?
#
loop_
_entity_poly.entity_id
_entity_poly.type
_entity_poly.pdbx_seq_one_letter_code
_entity_poly.pdbx_strand_id
1 'polypeptide(L)'
;MRKVAIDERARHDLFTRLEETLGAEHASTLMTYLPPVDFAELATKRDLDQLEQRLEQRFEHRFALIDQRFELLEQRLIAVFRGELNAAVSSQTRAMIFTMAGTVVSLGGLALALARLG
;
A
#
# COMPACT_ATOMS: atom_id res chain seq x y z
N MET A 1 10.99 -11.91 21.95
CA MET A 1 10.22 -12.00 23.22
C MET A 1 10.03 -13.41 23.79
N ARG A 2 10.06 -14.49 22.98
CA ARG A 2 9.82 -15.85 23.47
C ARG A 2 10.89 -16.43 24.43
N LYS A 3 12.16 -16.00 24.33
CA LYS A 3 13.26 -16.53 25.17
C LYS A 3 13.14 -16.18 26.66
N VAL A 4 12.78 -14.95 27.00
CA VAL A 4 12.70 -14.47 28.41
C VAL A 4 11.54 -15.09 29.16
N ALA A 5 10.36 -15.15 28.53
CA ALA A 5 9.21 -15.80 29.13
C ALA A 5 9.44 -17.30 29.34
N ILE A 6 10.31 -17.91 28.51
CA ILE A 6 10.78 -19.29 28.69
C ILE A 6 11.82 -19.35 29.81
N ASP A 7 12.73 -18.39 29.91
CA ASP A 7 13.79 -18.35 30.93
C ASP A 7 13.23 -18.14 32.34
N GLU A 8 12.32 -17.17 32.53
CA GLU A 8 11.69 -16.93 33.83
C GLU A 8 10.78 -18.08 34.26
N ARG A 9 10.03 -18.69 33.32
CA ARG A 9 9.25 -19.90 33.61
C ARG A 9 10.14 -21.08 33.95
N ALA A 10 11.23 -21.29 33.20
CA ALA A 10 12.18 -22.36 33.47
C ALA A 10 12.87 -22.19 34.82
N ARG A 11 13.18 -20.94 35.20
CA ARG A 11 13.76 -20.60 36.49
C ARG A 11 12.77 -20.83 37.64
N HIS A 12 11.50 -20.49 37.45
CA HIS A 12 10.44 -20.77 38.42
C HIS A 12 10.17 -22.28 38.59
N ASP A 13 10.11 -23.04 37.49
CA ASP A 13 9.97 -24.50 37.52
C ASP A 13 11.19 -25.16 38.20
N LEU A 14 12.40 -24.66 37.93
CA LEU A 14 13.62 -25.12 38.58
C LEU A 14 13.57 -24.85 40.09
N PHE A 15 13.10 -23.67 40.51
CA PHE A 15 12.95 -23.34 41.94
C PHE A 15 12.01 -24.31 42.64
N THR A 16 10.84 -24.52 42.03
CA THR A 16 9.79 -25.39 42.59
C THR A 16 10.32 -26.82 42.80
N ARG A 17 11.04 -27.37 41.80
CA ARG A 17 11.63 -28.71 41.93
C ARG A 17 12.76 -28.79 42.95
N LEU A 18 13.59 -27.75 43.05
CA LEU A 18 14.66 -27.68 44.05
C LEU A 18 14.09 -27.57 45.47
N GLU A 19 13.00 -26.83 45.64
CA GLU A 19 12.30 -26.70 46.91
C GLU A 19 11.70 -28.04 47.37
N GLU A 20 11.08 -28.79 46.45
CA GLU A 20 10.54 -30.13 46.72
C GLU A 20 11.61 -31.17 47.12
N THR A 21 12.82 -31.06 46.58
CA THR A 21 13.89 -32.06 46.81
C THR A 21 14.87 -31.70 47.92
N LEU A 22 15.17 -30.41 48.10
CA LEU A 22 16.26 -29.93 48.96
C LEU A 22 15.75 -29.03 50.10
N GLY A 23 14.47 -28.64 50.05
CA GLY A 23 13.87 -27.65 50.94
C GLY A 23 14.15 -26.22 50.52
N ALA A 24 13.26 -25.30 50.92
CA ALA A 24 13.26 -23.90 50.50
C ALA A 24 14.58 -23.14 50.75
N GLU A 25 15.22 -23.39 51.89
CA GLU A 25 16.50 -22.75 52.28
C GLU A 25 17.66 -23.09 51.33
N HIS A 26 17.84 -24.39 51.02
CA HIS A 26 18.90 -24.85 50.13
C HIS A 26 18.60 -24.50 48.67
N ALA A 27 17.32 -24.56 48.26
CA ALA A 27 16.87 -24.13 46.94
C ALA A 27 17.14 -22.64 46.69
N SER A 28 16.82 -21.78 47.67
CA SER A 28 17.10 -20.34 47.63
C SER A 28 18.61 -20.05 47.55
N THR A 29 19.41 -20.78 48.33
CA THR A 29 20.86 -20.67 48.32
C THR A 29 21.44 -21.04 46.94
N LEU A 30 21.02 -22.16 46.36
CA LEU A 30 21.43 -22.57 45.00
C LEU A 30 20.99 -21.56 43.92
N MET A 31 19.78 -21.03 44.02
CA MET A 31 19.30 -19.99 43.11
C MET A 31 20.11 -18.70 43.17
N THR A 32 20.74 -18.42 44.31
CA THR A 32 21.61 -17.24 44.51
C THR A 32 22.95 -17.37 43.78
N TYR A 33 23.43 -18.61 43.56
CA TYR A 33 24.67 -18.89 42.83
C TYR A 33 24.50 -19.02 41.32
N LEU A 34 23.26 -19.00 40.81
CA LEU A 34 23.05 -18.99 39.36
C LEU A 34 23.61 -17.70 38.76
N PRO A 35 24.26 -17.79 37.59
CA PRO A 35 24.74 -16.60 36.90
C PRO A 35 23.57 -15.62 36.70
N PRO A 36 23.78 -14.32 36.92
CA PRO A 36 22.74 -13.34 36.68
C PRO A 36 22.31 -13.42 35.21
N VAL A 37 21.00 -13.51 34.99
CA VAL A 37 20.43 -13.40 33.65
C VAL A 37 20.82 -12.03 33.11
N ASP A 38 21.50 -12.00 31.96
CA ASP A 38 21.90 -10.73 31.36
C ASP A 38 20.68 -10.04 30.74
N PHE A 39 20.15 -9.05 31.44
CA PHE A 39 19.02 -8.24 30.98
C PHE A 39 19.42 -7.28 29.84
N ALA A 40 20.72 -7.13 29.52
CA ALA A 40 21.18 -6.25 28.45
C ALA A 40 20.81 -6.76 27.05
N GLU A 41 20.58 -8.07 26.86
CA GLU A 41 20.13 -8.62 25.57
C GLU A 41 18.63 -8.44 25.32
N LEU A 42 17.89 -7.92 26.28
CA LEU A 42 16.44 -7.74 26.16
C LEU A 42 16.15 -6.35 25.61
N ALA A 43 15.49 -6.32 24.45
CA ALA A 43 14.91 -5.09 23.92
C ALA A 43 14.05 -4.46 25.02
N THR A 44 14.50 -3.31 25.50
CA THR A 44 13.81 -2.54 26.51
C THR A 44 12.52 -1.98 25.93
N LYS A 45 11.57 -1.56 26.77
CA LYS A 45 10.38 -0.85 26.29
C LYS A 45 10.74 0.34 25.39
N ARG A 46 11.81 1.05 25.73
CA ARG A 46 12.32 2.18 24.95
C ARG A 46 12.80 1.78 23.55
N ASP A 47 13.36 0.58 23.39
CA ASP A 47 13.76 0.06 22.07
C ASP A 47 12.54 -0.30 21.22
N LEU A 48 11.46 -0.78 21.85
CA LEU A 48 10.19 -1.04 21.17
C LEU A 48 9.50 0.26 20.76
N ASP A 49 9.46 1.27 21.62
CA ASP A 49 8.90 2.59 21.31
C ASP A 49 9.67 3.23 20.14
N GLN A 50 11.00 3.11 20.12
CA GLN A 50 11.83 3.57 19.00
C GLN A 50 11.57 2.79 17.71
N LEU A 51 11.34 1.48 17.81
CA LEU A 51 11.01 0.65 16.66
C LEU A 51 9.63 1.01 16.08
N GLU A 52 8.63 1.23 16.95
CA GLU A 52 7.28 1.66 16.58
C GLU A 52 7.33 3.00 15.84
N GLN A 53 8.00 4.01 16.42
CA GLN A 53 8.17 5.31 15.77
C GLN A 53 8.85 5.21 14.40
N ARG A 54 9.89 4.38 14.27
CA ARG A 54 10.57 4.16 12.98
C ARG A 54 9.66 3.48 11.96
N LEU A 55 8.80 2.55 12.40
CA LEU A 55 7.84 1.87 11.54
C LEU A 55 6.76 2.84 11.09
N GLU A 56 6.17 3.62 11.99
CA GLU A 56 5.20 4.67 11.66
C GLU A 56 5.75 5.64 10.62
N GLN A 57 6.96 6.17 10.84
CA GLN A 57 7.62 7.06 9.88
C GLN A 57 7.83 6.39 8.51
N ARG A 58 8.22 5.11 8.49
CA ARG A 58 8.37 4.36 7.24
C ARG A 58 7.04 4.16 6.53
N PHE A 59 5.99 3.84 7.26
CA PHE A 59 4.67 3.64 6.69
C PHE A 59 4.13 4.94 6.12
N GLU A 60 4.19 6.03 6.88
CA GLU A 60 3.78 7.36 6.44
C GLU A 60 4.49 7.76 5.13
N HIS A 61 5.82 7.60 5.09
CA HIS A 61 6.58 7.90 3.89
C HIS A 61 6.17 7.02 2.69
N ARG A 62 5.91 5.73 2.92
CA ARG A 62 5.48 4.82 1.84
C ARG A 62 4.07 5.13 1.36
N PHE A 63 3.15 5.51 2.24
CA PHE A 63 1.80 5.92 1.85
C PHE A 63 1.83 7.20 1.03
N ALA A 64 2.59 8.21 1.44
CA ALA A 64 2.77 9.44 0.66
C ALA A 64 3.30 9.17 -0.76
N LEU A 65 4.24 8.23 -0.92
CA LEU A 65 4.73 7.82 -2.25
C LEU A 65 3.66 7.09 -3.07
N ILE A 66 2.80 6.30 -2.43
CA ILE A 66 1.69 5.62 -3.10
C ILE A 66 0.68 6.66 -3.61
N ASP A 67 0.32 7.64 -2.79
CA ASP A 67 -0.60 8.71 -3.15
C ASP A 67 -0.08 9.51 -4.36
N GLN A 68 1.19 9.90 -4.35
CA GLN A 68 1.82 10.57 -5.49
C GLN A 68 1.78 9.72 -6.77
N ARG A 69 2.00 8.41 -6.66
CA ARG A 69 1.93 7.50 -7.82
C ARG A 69 0.51 7.37 -8.34
N PHE A 70 -0.49 7.36 -7.46
CA PHE A 70 -1.90 7.35 -7.85
C PHE A 70 -2.28 8.62 -8.58
N GLU A 71 -1.90 9.80 -8.07
CA GLU A 71 -2.15 11.08 -8.75
C GLU A 71 -1.54 11.10 -10.15
N LEU A 72 -0.29 10.64 -10.29
CA LEU A 72 0.38 10.55 -11.59
C LEU A 72 -0.32 9.57 -12.55
N LEU A 73 -0.81 8.44 -12.04
CA LEU A 73 -1.56 7.47 -12.83
C LEU A 73 -2.90 8.05 -13.29
N GLU A 74 -3.62 8.74 -12.40
CA GLU A 74 -4.88 9.40 -12.72
C GLU A 74 -4.68 10.47 -13.80
N GLN A 75 -3.68 11.33 -13.65
CA GLN A 75 -3.33 12.34 -14.64
C GLN A 75 -3.00 11.71 -16.00
N ARG A 76 -2.20 10.64 -16.01
CA ARG A 76 -1.88 9.91 -17.25
C ARG A 76 -3.11 9.30 -17.89
N LEU A 77 -3.98 8.69 -17.10
CA LEU A 77 -5.21 8.05 -17.60
C LEU A 77 -6.15 9.10 -18.21
N ILE A 78 -6.33 10.24 -17.55
CA ILE A 78 -7.11 11.37 -18.08
C ILE A 78 -6.48 11.90 -19.38
N ALA A 79 -5.16 12.06 -19.43
CA ALA A 79 -4.47 12.55 -20.62
C ALA A 79 -4.61 11.59 -21.80
N VAL A 80 -4.42 10.28 -21.58
CA VAL A 80 -4.60 9.24 -22.59
C VAL A 80 -6.04 9.23 -23.09
N PHE A 81 -7.01 9.21 -22.17
CA PHE A 81 -8.43 9.18 -22.52
C PHE A 81 -8.85 10.42 -23.32
N ARG A 82 -8.40 11.62 -22.91
CA ARG A 82 -8.62 12.85 -23.69
C ARG A 82 -7.98 12.77 -25.06
N GLY A 83 -6.77 12.22 -25.17
CA GLY A 83 -6.06 12.02 -26.44
C GLY A 83 -6.82 11.09 -27.38
N GLU A 84 -7.23 9.92 -26.88
CA GLU A 84 -7.99 8.92 -27.64
C GLU A 84 -9.36 9.45 -28.06
N LEU A 85 -10.10 10.09 -27.15
CA LEU A 85 -11.38 10.73 -27.49
C LEU A 85 -11.20 11.82 -28.55
N ASN A 86 -10.21 12.70 -28.41
CA ASN A 86 -9.95 13.74 -29.40
C ASN A 86 -9.57 13.12 -30.77
N ALA A 87 -8.77 12.05 -30.79
CA ALA A 87 -8.42 11.35 -32.02
C ALA A 87 -9.64 10.68 -32.67
N ALA A 88 -10.49 10.02 -31.88
CA ALA A 88 -11.72 9.38 -32.34
C ALA A 88 -12.72 10.43 -32.88
N VAL A 89 -12.97 11.50 -32.13
CA VAL A 89 -13.86 12.59 -32.53
C VAL A 89 -13.34 13.29 -33.79
N SER A 90 -12.05 13.59 -33.87
CA SER A 90 -11.48 14.34 -35.00
C SER A 90 -11.42 13.55 -36.32
N SER A 91 -11.30 12.22 -36.26
CA SER A 91 -11.31 11.37 -37.45
C SER A 91 -12.73 11.21 -37.99
N GLN A 92 -13.71 11.01 -37.11
CA GLN A 92 -15.12 10.89 -37.48
C GLN A 92 -15.71 12.22 -37.96
N THR A 93 -15.41 13.33 -37.28
CA THR A 93 -16.01 14.64 -37.58
C THR A 93 -15.60 15.16 -38.95
N ARG A 94 -14.33 14.96 -39.37
CA ARG A 94 -13.87 15.41 -40.69
C ARG A 94 -14.61 14.70 -41.81
N ALA A 95 -14.65 13.37 -41.79
CA ALA A 95 -15.36 12.60 -42.81
C ALA A 95 -16.86 12.90 -42.80
N MET A 96 -17.47 13.03 -41.62
CA MET A 96 -18.89 13.35 -41.48
C MET A 96 -19.26 14.75 -41.99
N ILE A 97 -18.45 15.78 -41.69
CA ILE A 97 -18.69 17.14 -42.20
C ILE A 97 -18.57 17.16 -43.73
N PHE A 98 -17.55 16.50 -44.29
CA PHE A 98 -17.37 16.43 -45.75
C PHE A 98 -18.54 15.73 -46.46
N THR A 99 -19.01 14.60 -45.92
CA THR A 99 -20.12 13.86 -46.52
C THR A 99 -21.45 14.60 -46.37
N MET A 100 -21.71 15.21 -45.21
CA MET A 100 -22.91 16.04 -44.99
C MET A 100 -22.95 17.22 -45.97
N ALA A 101 -21.86 17.97 -46.11
CA ALA A 101 -21.81 19.10 -47.07
C ALA A 101 -22.05 18.63 -48.52
N GLY A 102 -21.44 17.51 -48.92
CA GLY A 102 -21.66 16.92 -50.24
C GLY A 102 -23.12 16.52 -50.50
N THR A 103 -23.79 15.92 -49.52
CA THR A 103 -25.19 15.52 -49.65
C THR A 103 -26.14 16.72 -49.82
N VAL A 104 -25.91 17.81 -49.08
CA VAL A 104 -26.71 19.04 -49.19
C VAL A 104 -26.57 19.67 -50.58
N VAL A 105 -25.33 19.76 -51.09
CA VAL A 105 -25.06 20.28 -52.44
C VAL A 105 -25.71 19.41 -53.51
N SER A 106 -25.66 18.08 -53.35
CA SER A 106 -26.23 17.13 -54.31
C SER A 106 -27.76 17.24 -54.39
N LEU A 107 -28.44 17.35 -53.24
CA LEU A 107 -29.88 17.56 -53.18
C LEU A 107 -30.29 18.89 -53.80
N GLY A 108 -29.55 19.98 -53.52
CA GLY A 108 -29.82 21.28 -54.11
C GLY A 108 -29.64 21.32 -55.63
N GLY A 109 -28.59 20.66 -56.15
CA GLY A 109 -28.34 20.55 -57.58
C GLY A 109 -29.45 19.80 -58.33
N LEU A 110 -29.95 18.70 -57.75
CA LEU A 110 -31.07 17.93 -58.32
C LEU A 110 -32.37 18.77 -58.37
N ALA A 111 -32.67 19.51 -57.31
CA ALA A 111 -33.85 20.37 -57.26
C ALA A 111 -33.80 21.48 -58.35
N LEU A 112 -32.63 22.12 -58.52
CA LEU A 112 -32.42 23.14 -59.55
C LEU A 112 -32.52 22.57 -60.97
N ALA A 113 -31.98 21.37 -61.21
CA ALA A 113 -32.07 20.71 -62.51
C ALA A 113 -33.53 20.41 -62.89
N LEU A 114 -34.32 19.87 -61.96
CA LEU A 114 -35.74 19.60 -62.18
C LEU A 114 -36.53 20.89 -62.47
N ALA A 115 -36.23 21.99 -61.80
CA ALA A 115 -36.90 23.28 -62.02
C ALA A 115 -36.63 23.90 -63.41
N ARG A 116 -35.55 23.49 -64.10
CA ARG A 116 -35.21 23.99 -65.44
C ARG A 116 -35.80 23.15 -66.58
N LEU A 117 -36.28 21.95 -66.26
CA LEU A 117 -36.80 20.95 -67.21
C LEU A 117 -38.34 20.94 -67.30
N GLY A 118 -39.03 21.60 -66.37
CA GLY A 118 -40.47 21.89 -66.43
C GLY A 118 -40.74 23.33 -66.83
#